data_AF-A0A9P8F6I6-F1
#
_entry.id   AF-A0A9P8F6I6-F1
#
_cell.length_a   1.000
_cell.length_b   1.000
_cell.length_c   1.000
_cell.angle_alpha   90.00
_cell.angle_beta   90.00
_cell.angle_gamma   90.00
#
_symmetry.space_group_name_H-M   'P 1'
#
loop_
_entity.id
_entity.type
_entity.pdbx_description
1 polymer ?
#
loop_
_entity_poly.entity_id
_entity_poly.type
_entity_poly.pdbx_seq_one_letter_code
_entity_poly.pdbx_strand_id
1 'polypeptide(L)' 'SPNILFSAYKVPHPLFATFELRVQTDGSLTPKDAVIRACGDLIQELQRLDQEFTKEWELKKIAGQGRDGL' A
#
# COMPACT_ATOMS: atom_id res chain seq x y z
N SER A 1 -2.70 7.86 11.19
CA SER A 1 -3.57 8.95 10.71
C SER A 1 -4.34 9.56 11.88
N PRO A 2 -3.79 10.57 12.56
CA PRO A 2 -4.37 11.09 13.80
C PRO A 2 -5.76 11.70 13.64
N ASN A 3 -6.13 12.08 12.41
CA ASN A 3 -7.37 12.76 12.07
C ASN A 3 -8.52 11.81 11.69
N ILE A 4 -8.31 10.48 11.78
CA ILE A 4 -9.31 9.45 11.42
C ILE A 4 -9.88 8.85 12.69
N LEU A 5 -11.18 9.03 12.91
CA LEU A 5 -11.90 8.50 14.07
C LEU A 5 -12.43 7.08 13.83
N PHE A 6 -12.82 6.77 12.59
CA PHE A 6 -13.33 5.46 12.22
C PHE A 6 -12.99 5.12 10.76
N SER A 7 -12.64 3.87 10.50
CA SER A 7 -12.50 3.32 9.15
C SER A 7 -12.88 1.85 9.17
N ALA A 8 -13.85 1.46 8.35
CA ALA A 8 -14.22 0.05 8.17
C ALA A 8 -14.75 -0.18 6.76
N TYR A 9 -14.58 -1.40 6.27
CA TYR A 9 -15.14 -1.86 5.01
C TYR A 9 -15.98 -3.12 5.22
N LYS A 10 -16.92 -3.37 4.31
CA LYS A 10 -17.60 -4.66 4.20
C LYS A 10 -17.93 -4.97 2.74
N VAL A 11 -17.92 -6.25 2.40
CA VAL A 11 -18.48 -6.76 1.14
C VAL A 11 -19.90 -7.19 1.45
N PRO A 12 -20.95 -6.52 0.93
CA PRO A 12 -22.33 -6.84 1.29
C PRO A 12 -22.72 -8.26 0.87
N HIS A 13 -22.16 -8.75 -0.23
CA HIS A 13 -22.46 -10.07 -0.76
C HIS A 13 -21.33 -10.57 -1.67
N PRO A 14 -20.90 -11.85 -1.57
CA PRO A 14 -19.73 -12.35 -2.28
C PRO A 14 -19.89 -12.48 -3.79
N LEU A 15 -21.13 -12.52 -4.31
CA LEU A 15 -21.37 -12.62 -5.76
C LEU A 15 -21.15 -11.29 -6.51
N PHE A 16 -21.01 -10.16 -5.82
CA PHE A 16 -20.77 -8.87 -6.46
C PHE A 16 -19.39 -8.34 -6.05
N ALA A 17 -18.59 -7.94 -7.04
CA ALA A 17 -17.28 -7.34 -6.81
C ALA A 17 -17.39 -5.87 -6.37
N THR A 18 -18.16 -5.62 -5.32
CA THR A 18 -18.36 -4.30 -4.72
C THR A 18 -18.19 -4.38 -3.21
N PHE A 19 -17.71 -3.30 -2.62
CA PHE A 19 -17.59 -3.16 -1.17
C PHE A 19 -18.02 -1.76 -0.75
N GLU A 20 -18.48 -1.64 0.48
CA GLU A 20 -18.78 -0.37 1.12
C GLU A 20 -17.60 0.02 2.02
N LEU A 21 -17.17 1.27 1.96
CA LEU A 21 -16.15 1.84 2.82
C LEU A 21 -16.74 3.02 3.59
N ARG A 22 -16.68 2.97 4.92
CA ARG A 22 -17.08 4.08 5.80
C ARG A 22 -15.85 4.66 6.47
N VAL A 23 -15.66 5.95 6.30
CA VAL A 23 -14.59 6.73 6.94
C VAL A 23 -15.21 7.89 7.71
N GLN A 24 -14.76 8.08 8.94
CA GLN A 24 -15.12 9.23 9.78
C GLN A 24 -13.83 9.94 10.20
N THR A 25 -13.82 11.26 10.02
CA THR A 25 -12.72 12.14 10.41
C THR A 25 -13.14 13.04 11.57
N ASP A 26 -12.18 13.73 12.18
CA ASP A 26 -12.40 14.73 13.24
C ASP A 26 -12.85 16.12 12.72
N GLY A 27 -13.04 16.27 11.41
CA GLY A 27 -13.42 17.52 10.75
C GLY A 27 -12.25 18.39 10.25
N SER A 28 -11.01 18.10 10.65
CA SER A 28 -9.82 18.80 10.14
C SER A 28 -9.42 18.39 8.72
N LEU A 29 -9.89 17.21 8.29
CA LEU A 29 -9.70 16.62 6.97
C LEU A 29 -11.04 16.03 6.52
N THR A 30 -11.42 16.20 5.26
CA THR A 30 -12.65 15.56 4.77
C THR A 30 -12.44 14.05 4.63
N PRO A 31 -13.47 13.21 4.82
CA PRO A 31 -13.33 11.76 4.61
C PRO A 31 -12.88 11.39 3.21
N LYS A 32 -13.28 12.17 2.19
CA LYS A 32 -12.84 11.98 0.80
C LYS A 32 -11.34 12.19 0.65
N ASP A 33 -10.83 13.32 1.16
CA ASP A 33 -9.41 13.66 1.06
C ASP A 33 -8.54 12.67 1.86
N ALA A 34 -9.06 12.18 2.99
CA ALA A 34 -8.41 11.12 3.76
C ALA A 34 -8.20 9.85 2.94
N VAL A 35 -9.20 9.41 2.17
CA VAL A 35 -9.09 8.22 1.30
C VAL A 35 -8.10 8.48 0.16
N ILE A 36 -8.17 9.63 -0.50
CA ILE A 36 -7.26 9.98 -1.59
C ILE A 36 -5.81 9.99 -1.09
N ARG A 37 -5.55 10.60 0.06
CA ARG A 37 -4.22 10.63 0.67
C ARG A 37 -3.73 9.23 1.00
N ALA A 38 -4.57 8.38 1.61
CA ALA A 38 -4.20 7.01 1.91
C ALA A 38 -3.84 6.20 0.65
N CYS A 39 -4.56 6.40 -0.47
CA CYS A 39 -4.20 5.81 -1.75
C CYS A 39 -2.84 6.32 -2.26
N GLY A 40 -2.57 7.62 -2.15
CA GLY A 40 -1.29 8.21 -2.55
C GLY A 40 -0.11 7.70 -1.72
N ASP A 41 -0.31 7.52 -0.41
CA ASP A 41 0.69 6.95 0.50
C ASP A 41 0.95 5.47 0.14
N LEU A 42 -0.11 4.68 -0.10
CA LEU A 42 0.02 3.28 -0.51
C LEU A 42 0.78 3.10 -1.83
N ILE A 43 0.53 3.98 -2.82
CA ILE A 43 1.26 3.95 -4.09
C ILE A 43 2.76 4.17 -3.86
N GLN A 44 3.14 5.14 -3.03
CA GLN A 44 4.53 5.42 -2.72
C GLN A 44 5.19 4.25 -1.96
N GLU A 45 4.48 3.63 -1.02
CA GLU A 45 4.97 2.45 -0.30
C GLU A 45 5.23 1.27 -1.25
N LEU A 46 4.31 1.01 -2.18
CA LEU A 46 4.48 -0.05 -3.18
C LEU A 46 5.65 0.23 -4.14
N GLN A 47 5.81 1.48 -4.56
CA GLN A 47 6.96 1.90 -5.38
C GLN A 47 8.29 1.71 -4.65
N ARG A 48 8.34 2.04 -3.36
CA ARG A 48 9.53 1.82 -2.54
C ARG A 48 9.82 0.33 -2.40
N LEU A 49 8.79 -0.49 -2.17
CA LEU A 49 8.94 -1.95 -2.09
C LEU A 49 9.53 -2.53 -3.37
N ASP A 50 9.01 -2.11 -4.53
CA ASP A 50 9.51 -2.53 -5.83
C ASP A 50 10.99 -2.21 -6.02
N GLN A 51 11.38 -0.96 -5.74
CA GLN A 51 12.78 -0.51 -5.87
C GLN A 51 13.74 -1.28 -4.95
N GLU A 52 13.40 -1.43 -3.67
CA GLU A 52 14.25 -2.17 -2.73
C GLU A 52 14.31 -3.65 -3.09
N PHE A 53 13.20 -4.24 -3.55
CA PHE A 53 13.18 -5.63 -4.00
C PHE A 53 14.08 -5.84 -5.22
N THR A 54 13.95 -5.01 -6.27
CA THR A 54 14.79 -5.09 -7.46
C THR A 54 16.26 -4.91 -7.13
N LYS A 55 16.59 -3.96 -6.27
CA LYS A 55 17.97 -3.71 -5.83
C LYS A 55 18.57 -4.93 -5.14
N GLU A 56 17.87 -5.48 -4.13
CA GLU A 56 18.34 -6.66 -3.41
C GLU A 56 18.43 -7.90 -4.31
N TRP A 57 17.50 -8.05 -5.24
CA TRP A 57 17.50 -9.13 -6.22
C TRP A 57 18.73 -9.09 -7.13
N GLU A 58 19.03 -7.93 -7.72
CA GLU A 58 20.20 -7.77 -8.59
C GLU A 58 21.52 -7.92 -7.83
N LEU A 59 21.62 -7.40 -6.59
CA LEU A 59 22.79 -7.60 -5.73
C LEU A 59 23.07 -9.09 -5.48
N LYS A 60 22.02 -9.86 -5.16
CA LYS A 60 22.15 -11.31 -4.94
C LYS A 60 22.53 -12.07 -6.21
N LYS A 61 22.01 -11.66 -7.37
CA LYS A 61 22.37 -12.26 -8.66
C LYS A 61 23.86 -12.07 -8.98
N ILE A 62 24.39 -10.87 -8.75
CA ILE A 62 25.83 -10.58 -8.94
C ILE A 62 26.68 -11.41 -7.96
N ALA A 63 26.30 -11.46 -6.69
CA ALA A 63 27.01 -12.25 -5.68
C ALA A 63 26.99 -13.77 -5.97
N GLY A 64 25.89 -14.29 -6.51
CA GLY A 64 25.77 -15.68 -6.94
C GLY A 64 26.67 -16.01 -8.13
N GLN A 65 26.73 -15.14 -9.15
CA GLN A 65 27.60 -15.32 -10.31
C GLN A 65 29.10 -15.29 -9.95
N GLY A 66 29.48 -14.50 -8.94
CA GLY A 66 30.86 -14.49 -8.42
C GLY A 66 31.27 -15.78 -7.69
N ARG A 67 30.31 -16.63 -7.31
CA ARG A 67 30.56 -17.86 -6.53
C ARG A 67 30.68 -19.12 -7.39
N ASP A 68 30.11 -19.11 -8.60
CA ASP A 68 30.18 -20.21 -9.56
C ASP A 68 31.35 -20.07 -10.56
N GLY A 69 32.17 -19.01 -10.42
CA GLY A 69 33.32 -18.70 -11.29
C GLY A 69 34.71 -19.04 -10.73
N LEU A 70 34.79 -19.76 -9.61
CA LEU A 70 36.01 -20.33 -9.01
C LEU A 70 35.83 -21.84 -8.85
#